data_AF-A0A7X2Z0T7-F1
#
_entry.id   AF-A0A7X2Z0T7-F1
#
_cell.length_a   1.000
_cell.length_b   1.000
_cell.length_c   1.000
_cell.angle_alpha   90.00
_cell.angle_beta   90.00
_cell.angle_gamma   90.00
#
_symmetry.space_group_name_H-M   'P 1'
#
loop_
_entity.id
_entity.type
_entity.pdbx_description
1 polymer ?
#
loop_
_entity_poly.entity_id
_entity_poly.type
_entity_poly.pdbx_seq_one_letter_code
_entity_poly.pdbx_strand_id
1 'polypeptide(L)'
;MQQPMLDLADYGPWLVTHKGDRACRLLADRHYSRQNVGHPMFTRPGRNLVLRTAAGDAVWVTWSGIRDDALQAWECTIFRNESQHLSSDMIRAAVAATIAEWGQPPPDGIITYVDQSKVRSSNPGFCFLSAGFRRIGKSKRRGLRLLQYHSLTSVKNMSDTGR
;
A
#
# COMPACT_ATOMS: atom_id res chain seq x y z
N MET A 1 -31.88 -20.68 15.70
CA MET A 1 -31.42 -20.16 14.41
C MET A 1 -30.05 -19.52 14.63
N GLN A 2 -28.98 -20.20 14.26
CA GLN A 2 -27.64 -19.59 14.27
C GLN A 2 -27.57 -18.66 13.05
N GLN A 3 -27.53 -17.34 13.30
CA GLN A 3 -27.20 -16.39 12.25
C GLN A 3 -25.76 -16.66 11.80
N PRO A 4 -25.46 -16.70 10.50
CA PRO A 4 -24.08 -16.74 10.04
C PRO A 4 -23.42 -15.42 10.45
N MET A 5 -22.54 -15.49 11.44
CA MET A 5 -21.62 -14.42 11.80
C MET A 5 -20.64 -14.30 10.62
N LEU A 6 -20.91 -13.37 9.71
CA LEU A 6 -19.93 -12.98 8.70
C LEU A 6 -18.77 -12.38 9.46
N ASP A 7 -17.66 -13.10 9.51
CA ASP A 7 -16.37 -12.62 10.02
C ASP A 7 -15.83 -11.58 9.02
N LEU A 8 -16.43 -10.39 9.05
CA LEU A 8 -15.97 -9.24 8.30
C LEU A 8 -14.77 -8.69 9.06
N ALA A 9 -13.58 -9.00 8.57
CA ALA A 9 -12.37 -8.40 9.09
C ALA A 9 -12.49 -6.87 9.06
N ASP A 10 -12.39 -6.25 10.24
CA ASP A 10 -12.45 -4.80 10.39
C ASP A 10 -11.07 -4.19 10.12
N TYR A 11 -10.94 -3.55 8.97
CA TYR A 11 -9.72 -2.85 8.54
C TYR A 11 -9.84 -1.33 8.73
N GLY A 12 -10.69 -0.89 9.66
CA GLY A 12 -11.06 0.51 9.82
C GLY A 12 -11.86 1.01 8.61
N PRO A 13 -11.41 2.06 7.91
CA PRO A 13 -12.18 2.62 6.79
C PRO A 13 -12.12 1.74 5.52
N TRP A 14 -11.33 0.66 5.52
CA TRP A 14 -11.04 -0.12 4.33
C TRP A 14 -11.97 -1.32 4.16
N LEU A 15 -12.48 -1.47 2.94
CA LEU A 15 -13.19 -2.65 2.46
C LEU A 15 -12.37 -3.30 1.35
N VAL A 16 -12.23 -4.63 1.39
CA VAL A 16 -11.63 -5.39 0.30
C VAL A 16 -12.56 -5.36 -0.91
N THR A 17 -11.99 -5.12 -2.09
CA THR A 17 -12.71 -5.16 -3.38
C THR A 17 -11.82 -5.77 -4.46
N HIS A 18 -12.20 -5.63 -5.73
CA HIS A 18 -11.52 -6.22 -6.88
C HIS A 18 -10.94 -5.17 -7.83
N LYS A 19 -9.99 -5.60 -8.67
CA LYS A 19 -9.25 -4.79 -9.67
C LYS A 19 -10.08 -4.18 -10.81
N GLY A 20 -11.40 -4.43 -10.82
CA GLY A 20 -12.37 -3.88 -11.76
C GLY A 20 -13.43 -2.99 -11.11
N ASP A 21 -13.29 -2.70 -9.81
CA ASP A 21 -14.22 -1.84 -9.08
C ASP A 21 -14.30 -0.45 -9.73
N ARG A 22 -15.54 -0.01 -10.03
CA ARG A 22 -15.78 1.23 -10.77
C ARG A 22 -15.29 2.46 -10.01
N ALA A 23 -15.50 2.53 -8.70
CA ALA A 23 -15.10 3.70 -7.91
C ALA A 23 -13.57 3.79 -7.84
N CYS A 24 -12.91 2.66 -7.56
CA CYS A 24 -11.44 2.57 -7.56
C CYS A 24 -10.84 2.91 -8.91
N ARG A 25 -11.45 2.44 -10.01
CA ARG A 25 -10.99 2.75 -11.37
C ARG A 25 -11.02 4.24 -11.65
N LEU A 26 -12.09 4.94 -11.26
CA LEU A 26 -12.20 6.39 -11.45
C LEU A 26 -11.13 7.15 -10.64
N LEU A 27 -10.86 6.72 -9.40
CA LEU A 27 -9.74 7.26 -8.60
C LEU A 27 -8.39 7.00 -9.26
N ALA A 28 -8.17 5.77 -9.75
CA ALA A 28 -6.94 5.38 -10.43
C ALA A 28 -6.75 6.16 -11.74
N ASP A 29 -7.81 6.44 -12.49
CA ASP A 29 -7.78 7.26 -13.71
C ASP A 29 -7.26 8.69 -13.44
N ARG A 30 -7.36 9.18 -12.20
CA ARG A 30 -6.81 10.48 -11.76
C ARG A 30 -5.43 10.38 -11.09
N HIS A 31 -4.88 9.18 -10.93
CA HIS A 31 -3.58 8.97 -10.28
C HIS A 31 -2.43 9.03 -11.30
N TYR A 32 -1.32 9.70 -10.96
CA TYR A 32 -0.22 9.95 -11.89
C TYR A 32 0.52 8.69 -12.37
N SER A 33 0.33 7.55 -11.71
CA SER A 33 0.91 6.27 -12.14
C SER A 33 0.10 5.56 -13.21
N ARG A 34 -1.12 6.03 -13.53
CA ARG A 34 -2.01 5.38 -14.49
C ARG A 34 -1.48 5.55 -15.91
N GLN A 35 -1.35 4.42 -16.62
CA GLN A 35 -0.90 4.38 -18.02
C GLN A 35 -2.07 4.42 -19.01
N ASN A 36 -3.09 3.59 -18.80
CA ASN A 36 -4.24 3.46 -19.70
C ASN A 36 -5.53 3.93 -19.00
N VAL A 37 -5.85 5.21 -19.13
CA VAL A 37 -7.07 5.81 -18.56
C VAL A 37 -8.33 5.17 -19.17
N GLY A 38 -9.34 4.87 -18.35
CA GLY A 38 -10.61 4.29 -18.82
C GLY A 38 -10.58 2.77 -19.01
N HIS A 39 -9.41 2.13 -18.99
CA HIS A 39 -9.29 0.67 -19.06
C HIS A 39 -10.05 -0.01 -17.89
N PRO A 40 -10.82 -1.09 -18.12
CA PRO A 40 -11.69 -1.71 -17.10
C PRO A 40 -10.94 -2.22 -15.86
N MET A 41 -9.69 -2.62 -16.03
CA MET A 41 -8.79 -3.02 -14.95
C MET A 41 -7.73 -1.95 -14.70
N PHE A 42 -7.43 -1.68 -13.43
CA PHE A 42 -6.49 -0.61 -13.05
C PHE A 42 -5.22 -1.08 -12.33
N THR A 43 -5.06 -2.39 -12.13
CA THR A 43 -3.89 -2.98 -11.47
C THR A 43 -2.98 -3.70 -12.45
N ARG A 44 -1.71 -3.90 -12.06
CA ARG A 44 -0.74 -4.67 -12.84
C ARG A 44 -1.04 -6.18 -12.74
N PRO A 45 -0.62 -7.01 -13.72
CA PRO A 45 -0.64 -8.47 -13.60
C PRO A 45 0.12 -8.95 -12.35
N GLY A 46 -0.39 -9.97 -11.66
CA GLY A 46 0.14 -10.48 -10.38
C GLY A 46 -0.93 -10.55 -9.29
N ARG A 47 -0.50 -10.82 -8.04
CA ARG A 47 -1.38 -10.84 -6.88
C ARG A 47 -1.65 -9.40 -6.44
N ASN A 48 -2.92 -9.06 -6.26
CA ASN A 48 -3.36 -7.72 -5.88
C ASN A 48 -4.32 -7.78 -4.71
N LEU A 49 -4.14 -6.88 -3.73
CA LEU A 49 -5.13 -6.56 -2.70
C LEU A 49 -5.58 -5.15 -2.97
N VAL A 50 -6.88 -4.99 -3.24
CA VAL A 50 -7.49 -3.70 -3.52
C VAL A 50 -8.38 -3.35 -2.35
N LEU A 51 -8.11 -2.20 -1.73
CA LEU A 51 -8.90 -1.65 -0.65
C LEU A 51 -9.56 -0.36 -1.10
N ARG A 52 -10.81 -0.16 -0.65
CA ARG A 52 -11.55 1.09 -0.87
C ARG A 52 -12.31 1.52 0.37
N THR A 53 -12.60 2.81 0.49
CA THR A 53 -13.58 3.28 1.45
C THR A 53 -15.00 2.92 1.02
N ALA A 54 -15.92 2.84 1.98
CA ALA A 54 -17.35 2.61 1.70
C ALA A 54 -17.90 3.65 0.70
N ALA A 55 -17.54 4.93 0.88
CA ALA A 55 -17.91 6.04 0.00
C ALA A 55 -17.24 5.99 -1.40
N GLY A 56 -16.19 5.17 -1.58
CA GLY A 56 -15.48 5.05 -2.86
C GLY A 56 -14.62 6.27 -3.21
N ASP A 57 -14.20 7.03 -2.20
CA ASP A 57 -13.39 8.26 -2.30
C ASP A 57 -11.91 8.05 -1.92
N ALA A 58 -11.51 6.84 -1.50
CA ALA A 58 -10.12 6.47 -1.37
C ALA A 58 -9.85 5.04 -1.87
N VAL A 59 -8.63 4.83 -2.37
CA VAL A 59 -8.16 3.54 -2.89
C VAL A 59 -6.73 3.28 -2.45
N TRP A 60 -6.46 2.03 -2.08
CA TRP A 60 -5.13 1.49 -1.85
C TRP A 60 -4.97 0.18 -2.62
N VAL A 61 -3.80 -0.03 -3.23
CA VAL A 61 -3.47 -1.27 -3.94
C VAL A 61 -2.12 -1.79 -3.48
N THR A 62 -2.12 -2.94 -2.80
CA THR A 62 -0.90 -3.75 -2.58
C THR A 62 -0.74 -4.74 -3.74
N TRP A 63 0.47 -4.86 -4.27
CA TRP A 63 0.83 -5.77 -5.35
C TRP A 63 2.01 -6.66 -4.99
N SER A 64 1.98 -7.90 -5.46
CA SER A 64 3.11 -8.84 -5.44
C SER A 64 3.23 -9.55 -6.79
N GLY A 65 4.45 -9.63 -7.32
CA GLY A 65 4.75 -10.26 -8.60
C GLY A 65 6.25 -10.16 -8.92
N ILE A 66 6.60 -10.40 -10.18
CA ILE A 66 8.00 -10.39 -10.65
C ILE A 66 8.54 -8.96 -10.70
N ARG A 67 9.68 -8.74 -10.04
CA ARG A 67 10.36 -7.44 -9.95
C ARG A 67 11.74 -7.48 -10.60
N ASP A 68 12.21 -6.35 -11.11
CA ASP A 68 13.53 -6.17 -11.73
C ASP A 68 14.48 -5.28 -10.89
N ASP A 69 14.08 -4.95 -9.67
CA ASP A 69 14.82 -4.08 -8.75
C ASP A 69 15.55 -4.84 -7.63
N ALA A 70 15.55 -6.18 -7.70
CA ALA A 70 16.12 -7.11 -6.73
C ALA A 70 15.53 -7.06 -5.31
N LEU A 71 14.45 -6.30 -5.08
CA LEU A 71 13.77 -6.26 -3.79
C LEU A 71 12.81 -7.44 -3.65
N GLN A 72 12.80 -8.06 -2.48
CA GLN A 72 11.77 -8.98 -2.03
C GLN A 72 10.76 -8.21 -1.19
N ALA A 73 9.82 -7.52 -1.84
CA ALA A 73 8.84 -6.66 -1.19
C ALA A 73 7.45 -6.73 -1.84
N TRP A 74 6.42 -6.40 -1.06
CA TRP A 74 5.11 -6.00 -1.62
C TRP A 74 5.14 -4.51 -1.97
N GLU A 75 4.44 -4.10 -3.04
CA GLU A 75 4.41 -2.70 -3.47
C GLU A 75 3.02 -2.09 -3.30
N CYS A 76 2.94 -0.95 -2.62
CA CYS A 76 1.83 -0.02 -2.79
C CYS A 76 1.96 0.65 -4.15
N THR A 77 1.17 0.18 -5.12
CA THR A 77 1.22 0.66 -6.52
C THR A 77 0.32 1.87 -6.76
N ILE A 78 -0.74 2.01 -5.96
CA ILE A 78 -1.67 3.14 -5.98
C ILE A 78 -2.10 3.42 -4.54
N PHE A 79 -1.98 4.67 -4.13
CA PHE A 79 -2.70 5.24 -3.01
C PHE A 79 -3.27 6.59 -3.43
N ARG A 80 -4.58 6.75 -3.33
CA ARG A 80 -5.26 8.02 -3.56
C ARG A 80 -6.34 8.18 -2.53
N ASN A 81 -6.35 9.33 -1.87
CA ASN A 81 -7.31 9.70 -0.86
C ASN A 81 -7.94 11.03 -1.24
N GLU A 82 -9.24 11.02 -1.57
CA GLU A 82 -10.08 12.21 -1.77
C GLU A 82 -11.11 12.36 -0.62
N SER A 83 -11.00 11.54 0.43
CA SER A 83 -11.83 11.60 1.62
C SER A 83 -11.32 12.63 2.64
N GLN A 84 -12.08 12.80 3.73
CA GLN A 84 -11.69 13.64 4.87
C GLN A 84 -10.69 12.96 5.84
N HIS A 85 -10.41 11.67 5.68
CA HIS A 85 -9.52 10.95 6.60
C HIS A 85 -8.06 11.39 6.42
N LEU A 86 -7.31 11.40 7.52
CA LEU A 86 -5.89 11.68 7.48
C LEU A 86 -5.15 10.58 6.69
N SER A 87 -4.44 10.99 5.63
CA SER A 87 -3.78 10.04 4.72
C SER A 87 -2.78 9.12 5.42
N SER A 88 -2.05 9.59 6.45
CA SER A 88 -1.13 8.72 7.19
C SER A 88 -1.84 7.61 7.96
N ASP A 89 -3.02 7.90 8.51
CA ASP A 89 -3.80 6.92 9.28
C ASP A 89 -4.38 5.87 8.34
N MET A 90 -4.86 6.31 7.17
CA MET A 90 -5.31 5.42 6.10
C MET A 90 -4.19 4.48 5.62
N ILE A 91 -2.96 4.99 5.46
CA ILE A 91 -1.80 4.17 5.07
C ILE A 91 -1.48 3.14 6.17
N ARG A 92 -1.49 3.52 7.45
CA ARG A 92 -1.27 2.57 8.56
C ARG A 92 -2.33 1.47 8.58
N ALA A 93 -3.60 1.83 8.42
CA ALA A 93 -4.71 0.88 8.34
C ALA A 93 -4.59 -0.04 7.12
N ALA A 94 -4.16 0.48 5.96
CA ALA A 94 -3.97 -0.33 4.76
C ALA A 94 -2.80 -1.32 4.88
N VAL A 95 -1.71 -0.92 5.53
CA VAL A 95 -0.59 -1.81 5.88
C VAL A 95 -1.07 -2.92 6.82
N ALA A 96 -1.82 -2.58 7.87
CA ALA A 96 -2.40 -3.56 8.79
C ALA A 96 -3.34 -4.54 8.08
N ALA A 97 -4.23 -4.05 7.22
CA ALA A 97 -5.12 -4.87 6.40
C ALA A 97 -4.34 -5.80 5.47
N THR A 98 -3.27 -5.30 4.85
CA THR A 98 -2.40 -6.12 4.01
C THR A 98 -1.74 -7.25 4.80
N ILE A 99 -1.24 -6.97 6.01
CA ILE A 99 -0.62 -7.98 6.88
C ILE A 99 -1.66 -9.00 7.36
N ALA A 100 -2.89 -8.57 7.68
CA ALA A 100 -3.97 -9.46 8.05
C ALA A 100 -4.36 -10.41 6.91
N GLU A 101 -4.48 -9.89 5.69
CA GLU A 101 -4.87 -10.65 4.50
C GLU A 101 -3.76 -11.56 3.97
N TRP A 102 -2.50 -11.11 4.03
CA TRP A 102 -1.38 -11.75 3.33
C TRP A 102 -0.33 -12.37 4.26
N GLY A 103 -0.43 -12.15 5.57
CA GLY A 103 0.51 -12.62 6.58
C GLY A 103 1.74 -11.72 6.71
N GLN A 104 2.87 -12.31 7.10
CA GLN A 104 4.12 -11.56 7.27
C GLN A 104 4.64 -11.04 5.92
N PRO A 105 5.02 -9.75 5.83
CA PRO A 105 5.66 -9.21 4.65
C PRO A 105 6.99 -9.94 4.33
N PRO A 106 7.40 -9.97 3.07
CA PRO A 106 8.74 -10.40 2.64
C PRO A 106 9.88 -9.64 3.35
N PRO A 107 11.15 -10.08 3.23
CA PRO A 107 12.29 -9.47 3.93
C PRO A 107 12.47 -7.96 3.69
N ASP A 108 12.15 -7.44 2.50
CA ASP A 108 12.21 -5.99 2.22
C ASP A 108 10.88 -5.27 2.51
N GLY A 109 9.93 -5.94 3.16
CA GLY A 109 8.70 -5.36 3.71
C GLY A 109 7.70 -4.90 2.64
N ILE A 110 7.11 -3.73 2.87
CA ILE A 110 6.17 -3.07 1.96
C ILE A 110 6.80 -1.78 1.46
N ILE A 111 6.85 -1.59 0.15
CA ILE A 111 7.48 -0.43 -0.47
C ILE A 111 6.49 0.41 -1.28
N THR A 112 6.90 1.63 -1.59
CA THR A 112 6.24 2.46 -2.60
C THR A 112 7.25 3.34 -3.32
N TYR A 113 6.98 3.65 -4.59
CA TYR A 113 7.72 4.62 -5.38
C TYR A 113 6.89 5.88 -5.56
N VAL A 114 7.42 7.01 -5.10
CA VAL A 114 6.77 8.32 -5.21
C VAL A 114 7.44 9.14 -6.31
N ASP A 115 6.65 9.57 -7.29
CA ASP A 115 7.09 10.55 -8.28
C ASP A 115 7.05 11.95 -7.68
N GLN A 116 8.22 12.41 -7.23
CA GLN A 116 8.38 13.72 -6.58
C GLN A 116 7.97 14.88 -7.50
N SER A 117 8.05 14.70 -8.83
CA SER A 117 7.67 15.74 -9.80
C SER A 117 6.15 15.90 -9.98
N LYS A 118 5.37 14.91 -9.52
CA LYS A 118 3.91 14.86 -9.67
C LYS A 118 3.16 15.20 -8.37
N VAL A 119 3.88 15.54 -7.30
CA VAL A 119 3.31 15.85 -5.99
C VAL A 119 3.54 17.32 -5.67
N ARG A 120 2.46 18.07 -5.40
CA ARG A 120 2.52 19.52 -5.09
C ARG A 120 3.18 19.84 -3.75
N SER A 121 3.20 18.88 -2.82
CA SER A 121 3.79 19.07 -1.48
C SER A 121 5.30 19.33 -1.57
N SER A 122 5.80 20.25 -0.74
CA SER A 122 7.23 20.47 -0.53
C SER A 122 7.94 19.23 0.06
N ASN A 123 7.19 18.31 0.66
CA ASN A 123 7.71 17.03 1.15
C ASN A 123 6.96 15.84 0.50
N PRO A 124 7.29 15.48 -0.76
CA PRO A 124 6.61 14.39 -1.46
C PRO A 124 6.67 13.06 -0.70
N GLY A 125 5.51 12.43 -0.51
CA GLY A 125 5.40 11.19 0.26
C GLY A 125 5.45 11.39 1.79
N PHE A 126 5.28 12.61 2.31
CA PHE A 126 5.25 12.86 3.75
C PHE A 126 4.20 12.00 4.49
N CYS A 127 3.03 11.77 3.90
CA CYS A 127 2.02 10.89 4.49
C CYS A 127 2.53 9.46 4.75
N PHE A 128 3.35 8.91 3.86
CA PHE A 128 4.01 7.61 4.06
C PHE A 128 5.04 7.68 5.19
N LEU A 129 5.83 8.76 5.26
CA LEU A 129 6.81 8.96 6.34
C LEU A 129 6.09 9.04 7.70
N SER A 130 5.01 9.81 7.79
CA SER A 130 4.14 9.89 8.97
C SER A 130 3.46 8.55 9.29
N ALA A 131 3.27 7.67 8.30
CA ALA A 131 2.76 6.31 8.48
C ALA A 131 3.84 5.30 8.88
N GLY A 132 5.09 5.72 9.08
CA GLY A 132 6.20 4.86 9.52
C GLY A 132 7.09 4.33 8.40
N PHE A 133 6.87 4.74 7.15
CA PHE A 133 7.79 4.42 6.06
C PHE A 133 9.08 5.23 6.20
N ARG A 134 10.19 4.67 5.70
CA ARG A 134 11.52 5.29 5.68
C ARG A 134 12.02 5.40 4.25
N ARG A 135 12.87 6.39 3.98
CA ARG A 135 13.51 6.56 2.67
C ARG A 135 14.66 5.58 2.54
N ILE A 136 14.71 4.80 1.46
CA ILE A 136 15.77 3.82 1.23
C ILE A 136 16.50 4.00 -0.11
N GLY A 137 16.07 4.97 -0.94
CA GLY A 137 16.78 5.28 -2.17
C GLY A 137 15.88 5.88 -3.24
N LYS A 138 16.25 5.63 -4.51
CA LYS A 138 15.49 6.05 -5.68
C LYS A 138 15.50 4.97 -6.75
N SER A 139 14.46 4.92 -7.59
CA SER A 139 14.45 4.04 -8.77
C SER A 139 15.57 4.43 -9.75
N LYS A 140 16.29 3.45 -10.31
CA LYS A 140 17.45 3.69 -11.21
C LYS A 140 17.11 4.55 -12.44
N ARG A 141 16.01 4.24 -13.14
CA ARG A 141 15.67 4.88 -14.41
C ARG A 141 14.99 6.24 -14.26
N ARG A 142 14.01 6.35 -13.36
CA ARG A 142 13.13 7.52 -13.25
C ARG A 142 13.42 8.42 -12.05
N GLY A 143 14.34 8.04 -11.17
CA GLY A 143 14.63 8.81 -9.95
C GLY A 143 13.45 8.91 -8.95
N LEU A 144 12.45 8.04 -9.03
CA LEU A 144 11.31 8.00 -8.12
C LEU A 144 11.80 7.72 -6.70
N ARG A 145 11.26 8.42 -5.70
CA ARG A 145 11.65 8.24 -4.30
C ARG A 145 11.14 6.88 -3.80
N LEU A 146 12.04 6.03 -3.34
CA LEU A 146 11.69 4.72 -2.79
C LEU A 146 11.52 4.84 -1.27
N LEU A 147 10.34 4.46 -0.79
CA LEU A 147 9.98 4.40 0.62
C LEU A 147 9.67 2.97 1.02
N GLN A 148 10.05 2.58 2.24
CA GLN A 148 9.88 1.22 2.77
C GLN A 148 9.27 1.25 4.17
N TYR A 149 8.30 0.39 4.40
CA TYR A 149 7.77 0.02 5.70
C TYR A 149 8.26 -1.38 6.04
N HIS A 150 8.78 -1.53 7.26
CA HIS A 150 9.18 -2.81 7.80
C HIS A 150 8.39 -3.04 9.08
N SER A 151 7.64 -4.15 9.16
CA SER A 151 6.98 -4.54 10.39
C SER A 151 8.06 -4.83 11.42
N LEU A 152 8.03 -4.15 12.57
CA LEU A 152 8.96 -4.40 13.67
C LEU A 152 8.57 -5.72 14.33
N THR A 153 8.83 -6.85 13.69
CA THR A 153 8.86 -8.13 14.39
C THR A 153 10.21 -8.18 15.10
N SER A 154 10.21 -7.84 16.39
CA SER A 154 11.39 -7.73 17.25
C SER A 154 12.35 -8.91 17.06
N VAL A 155 13.57 -8.64 16.62
CA VAL A 155 14.71 -9.49 17.01
C VAL A 155 14.99 -9.21 18.48
N LYS A 156 14.22 -9.84 19.37
CA LYS A 156 14.69 -10.20 20.71
C LYS A 156 15.00 -11.69 20.64
N ASN A 157 16.23 -12.01 20.25
CA ASN A 157 16.91 -13.26 20.54
C ASN A 157 18.41 -13.05 20.30
N MET A 158 19.06 -12.46 21.31
CA MET A 158 20.42 -12.83 21.66
C MET A 158 20.50 -12.75 23.17
N SER A 159 20.11 -13.85 23.80
CA SER A 159 20.42 -14.13 25.19
C SER A 159 21.93 -14.15 25.36
N ASP A 160 22.39 -13.36 26.32
CA ASP A 160 23.34 -13.77 27.36
C ASP A 160 23.77 -15.26 27.27
N THR A 161 25.00 -15.48 26.80
CA THR A 161 25.88 -16.48 27.38
C THR A 161 27.11 -15.72 27.83
N GLY A 162 27.19 -15.51 29.14
CA GLY A 162 28.26 -14.80 29.80
C GLY A 162 29.56 -15.59 29.93
N ARG A 163 30.50 -14.88 30.56
CA ARG A 163 31.84 -15.26 31.00
C ARG A 163 32.88 -15.49 29.92
#